data_AF-A0A9Q3HX11-F1
#
_entry.id   AF-A0A9Q3HX11-F1
#
_cell.length_a   1.000
_cell.length_b   1.000
_cell.length_c   1.000
_cell.angle_alpha   90.00
_cell.angle_beta   90.00
_cell.angle_gamma   90.00
#
_symmetry.space_group_name_H-M   'P 1'
#
loop_
_entity.id
_entity.type
_entity.pdbx_description
1 polymer ?
#
loop_
_entity_poly.entity_id
_entity_poly.type
_entity_poly.pdbx_seq_one_letter_code
_entity_poly.pdbx_strand_id
1 'polypeptide(L)'
;MTESVTPDQPHCQRHNEPNDHDPSCTQSLVKLIHLVELRTQNTTNIEENFIQTKHFIYQPFKNWLPRFFQWAGIMEILKQHQQYQNPEGSPKCNFWDRFVWRGFTGTRNINDPPLISIPGALAFLIYVNWFNAHGKSSRLAGIGPIMLICLNLPPSERLKPESFYVARLIPGPKEPTTFQLNCLLMALIKELKELWKGYYFSPTSTGPSKSFICVAILTAIADVVAMCKLTGFISHSGNQFCNFCTIHKAQIEEIGPQIHYTHTYPNHKSTIAKWLQASPQ
;
A
#
# COMPACT_ATOMS: atom_id res chain seq x y z
N MET A 1 -10.70 -55.89 6.81
CA MET A 1 -11.35 -54.83 6.01
C MET A 1 -11.55 -53.65 6.94
N THR A 2 -10.59 -52.71 6.93
CA THR A 2 -10.63 -51.49 7.74
C THR A 2 -10.93 -50.34 6.80
N GLU A 3 -12.16 -49.83 6.87
CA GLU A 3 -12.59 -48.65 6.14
C GLU A 3 -11.85 -47.42 6.69
N SER A 4 -11.13 -46.73 5.82
CA SER A 4 -10.53 -45.44 6.11
C SER A 4 -11.61 -44.36 6.01
N VAL A 5 -12.02 -43.81 7.15
CA VAL A 5 -12.87 -42.61 7.22
C VAL A 5 -12.03 -41.43 6.71
N THR A 6 -12.39 -40.89 5.55
CA THR A 6 -11.88 -39.59 5.08
C THR A 6 -12.42 -38.49 5.99
N PRO A 7 -11.59 -37.51 6.42
CA PRO A 7 -12.09 -36.41 7.23
C PRO A 7 -13.04 -35.55 6.39
N ASP A 8 -14.25 -35.33 6.89
CA ASP A 8 -15.21 -34.41 6.30
C ASP A 8 -14.54 -33.06 6.03
N GLN A 9 -14.58 -32.63 4.77
CA GLN A 9 -14.14 -31.29 4.40
C GLN A 9 -15.07 -30.28 5.09
N PRO A 10 -14.53 -29.25 5.78
CA PRO A 10 -15.37 -28.28 6.48
C PRO A 10 -16.25 -27.54 5.47
N HIS A 11 -17.55 -27.77 5.54
CA HIS A 11 -18.54 -27.12 4.68
C HIS A 11 -18.67 -25.65 5.09
N CYS A 12 -18.30 -24.77 4.17
CA CYS A 12 -18.28 -23.33 4.37
C CYS A 12 -19.71 -22.76 4.34
N GLN A 13 -20.22 -22.29 5.48
CA GLN A 13 -21.58 -21.73 5.60
C GLN A 13 -21.76 -20.34 4.95
N ARG A 14 -20.71 -19.77 4.34
CA ARG A 14 -20.75 -18.41 3.78
C ARG A 14 -21.53 -18.28 2.47
N HIS A 15 -21.65 -19.36 1.69
CA HIS A 15 -22.18 -19.32 0.31
C HIS A 15 -23.67 -19.69 0.18
N ASN A 16 -24.50 -19.34 1.17
CA ASN A 16 -25.91 -19.74 1.18
C ASN A 16 -26.82 -18.89 0.27
N GLU A 17 -26.29 -17.88 -0.45
CA GLU A 17 -27.09 -17.05 -1.36
C GLU A 17 -26.83 -17.38 -2.85
N PRO A 18 -27.87 -17.41 -3.69
CA PRO A 18 -27.77 -17.80 -5.10
C PRO A 18 -26.87 -16.89 -5.97
N ASN A 19 -26.47 -15.72 -5.45
CA ASN A 19 -25.61 -14.75 -6.14
C ASN A 19 -24.25 -14.57 -5.45
N ASP A 20 -23.82 -15.51 -4.62
CA ASP A 20 -22.49 -15.43 -4.01
C ASP A 20 -21.41 -15.75 -5.06
N HIS A 21 -20.82 -14.69 -5.61
CA HIS A 21 -19.70 -14.75 -6.55
C HIS A 21 -18.32 -14.68 -5.85
N ASP A 22 -18.27 -14.78 -4.52
CA ASP A 22 -17.02 -14.85 -3.78
C ASP A 22 -16.28 -16.15 -4.20
N PRO A 23 -14.95 -16.13 -4.33
CA PRO A 23 -14.18 -17.28 -4.78
C PRO A 23 -14.42 -18.48 -3.87
N SER A 24 -14.36 -19.69 -4.44
CA SER A 24 -14.65 -20.94 -3.72
C SER A 24 -13.92 -20.96 -2.38
N CYS A 25 -14.53 -21.49 -1.30
CA CYS A 25 -13.86 -21.54 0.02
C CYS A 25 -12.53 -22.32 0.04
N THR A 26 -12.18 -23.00 -1.06
CA THR A 26 -10.90 -23.67 -1.31
C THR A 26 -9.83 -22.78 -1.95
N GLN A 27 -10.20 -21.60 -2.48
CA GLN A 27 -9.28 -20.68 -3.12
C GLN A 27 -8.48 -19.90 -2.06
N SER A 28 -7.15 -20.00 -2.12
CA SER A 28 -6.26 -19.27 -1.22
C SER A 28 -6.33 -17.76 -1.50
N LEU A 29 -7.10 -17.03 -0.69
CA LEU A 29 -7.19 -15.57 -0.72
C LEU A 29 -6.11 -14.88 0.09
N VAL A 30 -5.41 -15.64 0.93
CA VAL A 30 -4.34 -15.16 1.78
C VAL A 30 -3.17 -16.13 1.70
N LYS A 31 -1.97 -15.59 1.59
CA LYS A 31 -0.72 -16.35 1.62
C LYS A 31 -0.05 -16.14 2.96
N LEU A 32 0.25 -17.25 3.65
CA LEU A 32 1.20 -17.23 4.74
C LEU A 32 2.59 -16.98 4.14
N ILE A 33 3.25 -15.91 4.56
CA ILE A 33 4.62 -15.66 4.16
C ILE A 33 5.48 -15.67 5.43
N HIS A 34 6.59 -16.37 5.29
CA HIS A 34 7.60 -16.51 6.31
C HIS A 34 8.60 -15.35 6.19
N LEU A 35 8.79 -14.58 7.27
CA LEU A 35 9.87 -13.62 7.34
C LEU A 35 11.03 -14.14 8.18
N VAL A 36 12.22 -13.91 7.65
CA VAL A 36 13.47 -14.01 8.39
C VAL A 36 13.71 -12.68 9.09
N GLU A 37 13.61 -12.69 10.42
CA GLU A 37 14.13 -11.60 11.24
C GLU A 37 15.62 -11.87 11.46
N LEU A 38 16.47 -10.91 11.12
CA LEU A 38 17.91 -11.09 11.22
C LEU A 38 18.35 -10.94 12.69
N ARG A 39 18.73 -12.05 13.33
CA ARG A 39 19.50 -12.02 14.59
C ARG A 39 20.90 -12.55 14.31
N THR A 40 21.88 -11.66 14.36
CA THR A 40 23.31 -12.02 14.38
C THR A 40 23.68 -12.56 15.76
N GLN A 41 24.24 -13.77 15.83
CA GLN A 41 24.91 -14.26 17.03
C GLN A 41 26.38 -13.82 16.98
N ASN A 42 26.90 -13.32 18.10
CA ASN A 42 28.20 -12.68 18.19
C ASN A 42 29.39 -13.61 17.87
N THR A 43 30.31 -13.06 17.06
CA THR A 43 31.77 -13.27 17.00
C THR A 43 32.35 -14.68 17.11
N THR A 44 32.72 -15.26 15.97
CA THR A 44 34.11 -15.62 15.51
C THR A 44 33.93 -16.71 14.44
N ASN A 45 34.32 -16.41 13.20
CA ASN A 45 33.89 -17.04 11.94
C ASN A 45 32.46 -16.70 11.51
N ILE A 46 32.37 -15.76 10.56
CA ILE A 46 31.12 -15.22 10.02
C ILE A 46 30.55 -16.22 9.00
N GLU A 47 29.81 -17.21 9.47
CA GLU A 47 28.73 -17.81 8.68
C GLU A 47 27.43 -17.13 9.11
N GLU A 48 26.89 -16.28 8.23
CA GLU A 48 25.61 -15.61 8.44
C GLU A 48 24.47 -16.66 8.38
N ASN A 49 24.10 -17.21 9.54
CA ASN A 49 22.99 -18.14 9.65
C ASN A 49 21.66 -17.38 9.86
N PHE A 50 20.81 -17.40 8.84
CA PHE A 50 19.52 -16.73 8.79
C PHE A 50 18.41 -17.61 9.40
N ILE A 51 17.76 -17.17 10.49
CA ILE A 51 16.68 -17.92 11.16
C ILE A 51 15.33 -17.20 11.03
N GLN A 52 14.33 -17.92 10.54
CA GLN A 52 12.94 -17.44 10.45
C GLN A 52 12.31 -17.24 11.83
N THR A 53 11.59 -16.14 12.03
CA THR A 53 11.22 -15.70 13.40
C THR A 53 9.75 -15.31 13.53
N LYS A 54 9.11 -14.81 12.47
CA LYS A 54 7.69 -14.45 12.50
C LYS A 54 6.96 -14.78 11.20
N HIS A 55 5.71 -15.19 11.37
CA HIS A 55 4.79 -15.47 10.28
C HIS A 55 3.77 -14.34 10.21
N PHE A 56 3.31 -14.04 9.00
CA PHE A 56 2.20 -13.12 8.82
C PHE A 56 1.24 -13.61 7.74
N ILE A 57 0.03 -13.09 7.79
CA ILE A 57 -1.00 -13.28 6.77
C ILE A 57 -0.96 -12.11 5.80
N TYR A 58 -0.94 -12.40 4.51
CA TYR A 58 -0.99 -11.40 3.45
C TYR A 58 -2.10 -11.74 2.46
N GLN A 59 -3.04 -10.83 2.27
CA GLN A 59 -4.01 -10.93 1.17
C GLN A 59 -3.31 -10.48 -0.11
N PRO A 60 -3.24 -11.27 -1.20
CA PRO A 60 -2.68 -10.79 -2.46
C PRO A 60 -3.58 -9.72 -3.06
N PHE A 61 -2.98 -8.59 -3.45
CA PHE A 61 -3.72 -7.45 -3.98
C PHE A 61 -4.38 -7.79 -5.32
N LYS A 62 -3.70 -8.58 -6.16
CA LYS A 62 -4.23 -9.11 -7.41
C LYS A 62 -5.46 -10.01 -7.23
N ASN A 63 -5.64 -10.65 -6.08
CA ASN A 63 -6.84 -11.44 -5.78
C ASN A 63 -7.97 -10.57 -5.22
N TRP A 64 -7.63 -9.45 -4.59
CA TRP A 64 -8.62 -8.48 -4.12
C TRP A 64 -9.23 -7.68 -5.27
N LEU A 65 -8.44 -7.29 -6.28
CA LEU A 65 -8.91 -6.48 -7.42
C LEU A 65 -10.15 -7.05 -8.13
N PRO A 66 -10.22 -8.35 -8.53
CA PRO A 66 -11.42 -8.91 -9.15
C PRO A 66 -12.69 -8.75 -8.31
N ARG A 67 -12.58 -8.94 -6.97
CA ARG A 67 -13.71 -8.75 -6.05
C ARG A 67 -14.11 -7.30 -5.94
N PHE A 68 -13.14 -6.39 -5.93
CA PHE A 68 -13.39 -4.95 -5.99
C PHE A 68 -14.22 -4.58 -7.23
N PHE A 69 -13.94 -5.16 -8.40
CA PHE A 69 -14.75 -4.94 -9.62
C PHE A 69 -16.12 -5.60 -9.64
N GLN A 70 -16.36 -6.58 -8.77
CA GLN A 70 -17.66 -7.23 -8.62
C GLN A 70 -18.62 -6.44 -7.71
N TRP A 71 -18.13 -5.42 -6.99
CA TRP A 71 -19.00 -4.61 -6.15
C TRP A 71 -20.08 -3.89 -6.96
N ALA A 72 -21.31 -3.92 -6.44
CA ALA A 72 -22.46 -3.32 -7.09
C ALA A 72 -22.20 -1.83 -7.39
N GLY A 73 -22.36 -1.44 -8.66
CA GLY A 73 -22.18 -0.04 -9.10
C GLY A 73 -20.74 0.43 -9.25
N ILE A 74 -19.72 -0.37 -8.91
CA ILE A 74 -18.31 0.07 -8.95
C ILE A 74 -17.86 0.50 -10.34
N MET A 75 -18.26 -0.23 -11.37
CA MET A 75 -17.91 0.08 -12.76
C MET A 75 -18.52 1.40 -13.21
N GLU A 76 -19.73 1.72 -12.74
CA GLU A 76 -20.38 2.99 -13.04
C GLU A 76 -19.69 4.15 -12.31
N ILE A 77 -19.35 3.96 -11.02
CA ILE A 77 -18.56 4.92 -10.23
C ILE A 77 -17.22 5.23 -10.92
N LEU A 78 -16.50 4.20 -11.40
CA LEU A 78 -15.21 4.37 -12.07
C LEU A 78 -15.35 5.09 -13.42
N LYS A 79 -16.42 4.81 -14.19
CA LYS A 79 -16.71 5.53 -15.45
C LYS A 79 -17.01 7.01 -15.18
N GLN A 80 -17.83 7.31 -14.18
CA GLN A 80 -18.14 8.68 -13.77
C GLN A 80 -16.88 9.42 -13.30
N HIS A 81 -16.01 8.74 -12.56
CA HIS A 81 -14.73 9.29 -12.15
C HIS A 81 -13.83 9.69 -13.34
N GLN A 82 -13.79 8.89 -14.41
CA GLN A 82 -12.99 9.20 -15.59
C GLN A 82 -13.46 10.49 -16.30
N GLN A 83 -14.75 10.81 -16.18
CA GLN A 83 -15.37 12.03 -16.72
C GLN A 83 -15.36 13.19 -15.71
N TYR A 84 -14.85 12.98 -14.50
CA TYR A 84 -14.96 13.95 -13.41
C TYR A 84 -14.18 15.23 -13.71
N GLN A 85 -14.90 16.34 -13.74
CA GLN A 85 -14.35 17.69 -13.75
C GLN A 85 -14.85 18.46 -12.53
N ASN A 86 -13.95 19.23 -11.90
CA ASN A 86 -14.35 20.15 -10.85
C ASN A 86 -14.69 21.48 -11.52
N PRO A 87 -15.93 22.01 -11.41
CA PRO A 87 -16.29 23.26 -12.05
C PRO A 87 -15.37 24.39 -11.59
N GLU A 88 -15.06 25.30 -12.51
CA GLU A 88 -14.25 26.47 -12.21
C GLU A 88 -14.90 27.31 -11.08
N GLY A 89 -14.09 27.77 -10.13
CA GLY A 89 -14.57 28.51 -8.95
C GLY A 89 -15.16 27.65 -7.82
N SER A 90 -15.34 26.33 -8.01
CA SER A 90 -15.84 25.45 -6.94
C SER A 90 -14.76 25.14 -5.88
N PRO A 91 -15.14 24.95 -4.60
CA PRO A 91 -14.22 24.47 -3.56
C PRO A 91 -13.53 23.16 -3.96
N LYS A 92 -12.22 23.07 -3.71
CA LYS A 92 -11.41 21.88 -4.00
C LYS A 92 -11.54 20.88 -2.84
N CYS A 93 -12.53 19.99 -2.92
CA CYS A 93 -12.90 19.04 -1.86
C CYS A 93 -12.51 17.59 -2.18
N ASN A 94 -12.18 17.27 -3.42
CA ASN A 94 -11.72 15.95 -3.86
C ASN A 94 -10.20 15.96 -4.08
N PHE A 95 -9.58 14.79 -3.90
CA PHE A 95 -8.16 14.55 -4.18
C PHE A 95 -7.77 15.02 -5.59
N TRP A 96 -8.65 14.76 -6.57
CA TRP A 96 -8.44 15.07 -7.98
C TRP A 96 -8.71 16.53 -8.38
N ASP A 97 -9.13 17.39 -7.45
CA ASP A 97 -9.32 18.82 -7.71
C ASP A 97 -7.99 19.59 -7.76
N ARG A 98 -6.90 18.92 -7.34
CA ARG A 98 -5.55 19.46 -7.34
C ARG A 98 -4.85 19.11 -8.65
N PHE A 99 -4.26 20.13 -9.28
CA PHE A 99 -3.61 20.02 -10.59
C PHE A 99 -2.48 18.97 -10.63
N VAL A 100 -1.74 18.82 -9.53
CA VAL A 100 -0.61 17.89 -9.40
C VAL A 100 -1.01 16.46 -9.75
N TRP A 101 -2.18 16.02 -9.28
CA TRP A 101 -2.65 14.65 -9.50
C TRP A 101 -3.35 14.47 -10.84
N ARG A 102 -4.06 15.51 -11.31
CA ARG A 102 -4.68 15.48 -12.64
C ARG A 102 -3.66 15.44 -13.78
N GLY A 103 -2.53 16.11 -13.63
CA GLY A 103 -1.43 16.07 -14.59
C GLY A 103 -0.47 14.90 -14.40
N PHE A 104 -0.71 14.02 -13.43
CA PHE A 104 0.19 12.90 -13.16
C PHE A 104 0.11 11.88 -14.30
N THR A 105 1.11 11.87 -15.15
CA THR A 105 1.30 10.85 -16.20
C THR A 105 2.01 9.61 -15.66
N GLY A 106 2.70 9.75 -14.52
CA GLY A 106 3.51 8.73 -13.85
C GLY A 106 4.71 8.21 -14.65
N THR A 107 4.93 8.81 -15.83
CA THR A 107 5.94 8.57 -16.86
C THR A 107 6.58 7.19 -16.87
N ARG A 108 5.93 6.27 -17.61
CA ARG A 108 6.67 5.30 -18.43
C ARG A 108 7.32 6.02 -19.63
N ASN A 109 6.73 7.13 -20.10
CA ASN A 109 7.28 8.11 -21.06
C ASN A 109 6.69 9.54 -20.88
N ILE A 110 7.36 10.60 -21.34
CA ILE A 110 6.93 12.01 -21.11
C ILE A 110 5.70 12.43 -21.92
N ASN A 111 5.40 11.70 -23.00
CA ASN A 111 4.24 11.94 -23.87
C ASN A 111 3.02 11.10 -23.48
N ASP A 112 3.09 10.33 -22.39
CA ASP A 112 1.97 9.51 -21.94
C ASP A 112 0.80 10.41 -21.50
N PRO A 113 -0.45 10.02 -21.79
CA PRO A 113 -1.60 10.73 -21.27
C PRO A 113 -1.62 10.68 -19.73
N PRO A 114 -2.29 11.63 -19.05
CA PRO A 114 -2.48 11.55 -17.61
C PRO A 114 -3.05 10.20 -17.18
N LEU A 115 -2.59 9.69 -16.04
CA LEU A 115 -2.98 8.39 -15.50
C LEU A 115 -4.51 8.25 -15.43
N ILE A 116 -5.19 9.31 -14.99
CA ILE A 116 -6.66 9.35 -14.86
C ILE A 116 -7.40 9.17 -16.19
N SER A 117 -6.75 9.49 -17.31
CA SER A 117 -7.34 9.37 -18.64
C SER A 117 -7.25 7.95 -19.21
N ILE A 118 -6.40 7.09 -18.64
CA ILE A 118 -6.17 5.73 -19.13
C ILE A 118 -7.31 4.82 -18.64
N PRO A 119 -8.11 4.21 -19.53
CA PRO A 119 -9.13 3.24 -19.12
C PRO A 119 -8.52 2.08 -18.33
N GLY A 120 -9.09 1.78 -17.16
CA GLY A 120 -8.58 0.73 -16.27
C GLY A 120 -7.38 1.14 -15.39
N ALA A 121 -6.94 2.40 -15.45
CA ALA A 121 -5.98 2.91 -14.48
C ALA A 121 -6.65 3.25 -13.15
N LEU A 122 -6.15 2.66 -12.08
CA LEU A 122 -6.56 2.93 -10.71
C LEU A 122 -5.42 3.61 -9.95
N ALA A 123 -5.78 4.64 -9.19
CA ALA A 123 -4.90 5.31 -8.25
C ALA A 123 -5.30 4.93 -6.83
N PHE A 124 -4.30 4.62 -6.01
CA PHE A 124 -4.47 4.34 -4.60
C PHE A 124 -3.59 5.25 -3.77
N LEU A 125 -4.02 5.49 -2.53
CA LEU A 125 -3.11 5.90 -1.47
C LEU A 125 -2.72 4.68 -0.64
N ILE A 126 -1.53 4.71 -0.06
CA ILE A 126 -1.13 3.75 0.97
C ILE A 126 -1.29 4.37 2.36
N TYR A 127 -1.96 3.67 3.26
CA TYR A 127 -2.07 4.06 4.66
C TYR A 127 -1.25 3.12 5.53
N VAL A 128 -0.41 3.69 6.39
CA VAL A 128 0.38 2.96 7.38
C VAL A 128 0.39 3.75 8.68
N ASN A 129 -0.07 3.15 9.78
CA ASN A 129 -0.01 3.78 11.09
C ASN A 129 0.06 2.71 12.19
N TRP A 130 0.52 3.06 13.38
CA TRP A 130 0.45 2.22 14.58
C TRP A 130 -0.33 2.92 15.66
N PHE A 131 -1.43 2.30 16.08
CA PHE A 131 -2.24 2.83 17.17
C PHE A 131 -2.60 1.73 18.16
N ASN A 132 -2.96 2.15 19.36
CA ASN A 132 -3.43 1.24 20.38
C ASN A 132 -4.95 1.05 20.25
N ALA A 133 -5.37 -0.14 19.79
CA ALA A 133 -6.78 -0.42 19.57
C ALA A 133 -7.61 -0.41 20.88
N HIS A 134 -6.96 -0.56 22.03
CA HIS A 134 -7.59 -0.57 23.36
C HIS A 134 -7.31 0.72 24.16
N GLY A 135 -6.83 1.78 23.50
CA GLY A 135 -6.49 3.05 24.16
C GLY A 135 -5.32 2.92 25.14
N LYS A 136 -5.23 3.80 26.14
CA LYS A 136 -4.08 3.81 27.10
C LYS A 136 -4.01 2.56 27.98
N SER A 137 -5.06 1.75 28.02
CA SER A 137 -5.25 0.68 29.00
C SER A 137 -4.48 -0.60 28.71
N SER A 138 -4.04 -0.83 27.46
CA SER A 138 -3.24 -2.03 27.12
C SER A 138 -2.06 -1.67 26.23
N ARG A 139 -0.88 -1.47 26.82
CA ARG A 139 0.38 -1.24 26.07
C ARG A 139 0.76 -2.42 25.15
N LEU A 140 0.06 -3.56 25.28
CA LEU A 140 0.31 -4.78 24.52
C LEU A 140 -0.55 -4.92 23.26
N ALA A 141 -1.61 -4.12 23.12
CA ALA A 141 -2.59 -4.27 22.04
C ALA A 141 -2.45 -3.22 20.91
N GLY A 142 -1.20 -2.84 20.62
CA GLY A 142 -0.90 -2.05 19.43
C GLY A 142 -1.29 -2.82 18.16
N ILE A 143 -1.83 -2.15 17.16
CA ILE A 143 -2.07 -2.71 15.84
C ILE A 143 -1.66 -1.70 14.78
N GLY A 144 -1.02 -2.20 13.72
CA GLY A 144 -0.60 -1.38 12.60
C GLY A 144 -1.13 -1.90 11.27
N PRO A 145 -2.18 -1.30 10.69
CA PRO A 145 -2.67 -1.70 9.39
C PRO A 145 -1.80 -1.12 8.27
N ILE A 146 -1.53 -1.93 7.25
CA ILE A 146 -1.09 -1.47 5.93
C ILE A 146 -2.28 -1.62 5.00
N MET A 147 -2.80 -0.50 4.51
CA MET A 147 -4.00 -0.46 3.67
C MET A 147 -3.76 0.28 2.37
N LEU A 148 -4.47 -0.10 1.31
CA LEU A 148 -4.63 0.72 0.11
C LEU A 148 -6.07 1.21 0.01
N ILE A 149 -6.24 2.48 -0.35
CA ILE A 149 -7.56 3.11 -0.52
C ILE A 149 -7.65 3.68 -1.92
N CYS A 150 -8.70 3.29 -2.66
CA CYS A 150 -8.88 3.71 -4.06
C CYS A 150 -9.28 5.18 -4.16
N LEU A 151 -8.42 6.00 -4.77
CA LEU A 151 -8.62 7.43 -4.95
C LEU A 151 -9.64 7.75 -6.04
N ASN A 152 -9.91 6.82 -6.95
CA ASN A 152 -10.93 6.97 -8.00
C ASN A 152 -12.36 6.96 -7.45
N LEU A 153 -12.57 6.46 -6.23
CA LEU A 153 -13.89 6.50 -5.60
C LEU A 153 -14.22 7.92 -5.12
N PRO A 154 -15.50 8.36 -5.19
CA PRO A 154 -15.92 9.61 -4.57
C PRO A 154 -15.77 9.52 -3.04
N PRO A 155 -15.64 10.65 -2.33
CA PRO A 155 -15.41 10.66 -0.88
C PRO A 155 -16.41 9.82 -0.06
N SER A 156 -17.69 9.78 -0.46
CA SER A 156 -18.75 9.01 0.19
C SER A 156 -18.57 7.50 0.12
N GLU A 157 -17.94 7.00 -0.95
CA GLU A 157 -17.68 5.57 -1.16
C GLU A 157 -16.28 5.19 -0.66
N ARG A 158 -15.30 6.10 -0.86
CA ARG A 158 -13.89 5.88 -0.54
C ARG A 158 -13.64 5.52 0.92
N LEU A 159 -14.40 6.11 1.85
CA LEU A 159 -14.20 5.94 3.30
C LEU A 159 -15.03 4.82 3.91
N LYS A 160 -15.82 4.10 3.11
CA LYS A 160 -16.55 2.94 3.59
C LYS A 160 -15.58 1.81 3.92
N PRO A 161 -15.77 1.06 5.02
CA PRO A 161 -14.86 -0.03 5.43
C PRO A 161 -14.60 -1.05 4.32
N GLU A 162 -15.61 -1.32 3.48
CA GLU A 162 -15.55 -2.26 2.37
C GLU A 162 -14.48 -1.81 1.35
N SER A 163 -14.38 -0.50 1.09
CA SER A 163 -13.47 0.13 0.13
C SER A 163 -11.99 0.02 0.47
N PHE A 164 -11.65 -0.40 1.70
CA PHE A 164 -10.27 -0.54 2.13
C PHE A 164 -9.72 -1.93 1.78
N TYR A 165 -8.68 -1.95 0.96
CA TYR A 165 -7.85 -3.13 0.85
C TYR A 165 -6.88 -3.17 2.02
N VAL A 166 -7.05 -4.14 2.93
CA VAL A 166 -6.12 -4.35 4.04
C VAL A 166 -5.08 -5.38 3.61
N ALA A 167 -3.91 -4.90 3.20
CA ALA A 167 -2.81 -5.79 2.85
C ALA A 167 -2.39 -6.63 4.06
N ARG A 168 -2.24 -5.97 5.22
CA ARG A 168 -1.66 -6.54 6.45
C ARG A 168 -2.19 -5.86 7.71
N LEU A 169 -2.26 -6.65 8.79
CA LEU A 169 -2.36 -6.17 10.17
C LEU A 169 -1.11 -6.61 10.93
N ILE A 170 -0.39 -5.65 11.49
CA ILE A 170 0.88 -5.89 12.19
C ILE A 170 0.60 -5.83 13.69
N PRO A 171 0.69 -6.96 14.41
CA PRO A 171 0.44 -6.98 15.85
C PRO A 171 1.55 -6.24 16.60
N GLY A 172 1.16 -5.55 17.66
CA GLY A 172 2.03 -4.89 18.64
C GLY A 172 2.78 -5.91 19.52
N PRO A 173 3.44 -5.46 20.60
CA PRO A 173 3.27 -4.16 21.27
C PRO A 173 3.99 -2.98 20.62
N LYS A 174 5.05 -3.25 19.83
CA LYS A 174 5.90 -2.21 19.25
C LYS A 174 5.65 -2.07 17.75
N GLU A 175 5.81 -0.85 17.26
CA GLU A 175 5.93 -0.60 15.83
C GLU A 175 7.17 -1.32 15.25
N PRO A 176 7.13 -1.74 13.98
CA PRO A 176 8.26 -2.38 13.33
C PRO A 176 9.40 -1.39 13.13
N THR A 177 10.61 -1.94 13.10
CA THR A 177 11.79 -1.24 12.60
C THR A 177 11.64 -0.97 11.10
N THR A 178 12.43 -0.04 10.55
CA THR A 178 12.45 0.25 9.11
C THR A 178 12.71 -1.02 8.28
N PHE A 179 13.66 -1.86 8.71
CA PHE A 179 13.96 -3.12 8.05
C PHE A 179 12.76 -4.08 8.06
N GLN A 180 12.13 -4.27 9.21
CA GLN A 180 10.93 -5.12 9.34
C GLN A 180 9.78 -4.60 8.45
N LEU A 181 9.55 -3.28 8.41
CA LEU A 181 8.53 -2.68 7.55
C LEU A 181 8.82 -2.94 6.07
N ASN A 182 10.08 -2.82 5.64
CA ASN A 182 10.49 -3.14 4.28
C ASN A 182 10.19 -4.60 3.91
N CYS A 183 10.52 -5.54 4.80
CA CYS A 183 10.20 -6.96 4.62
C CYS A 183 8.69 -7.19 4.51
N LEU A 184 7.89 -6.51 5.33
CA LEU A 184 6.43 -6.60 5.29
C LEU A 184 5.87 -6.02 3.98
N LEU A 185 6.39 -4.90 3.49
CA LEU A 185 5.91 -4.27 2.24
C LEU A 185 6.34 -5.03 0.97
N MET A 186 7.38 -5.86 1.03
CA MET A 186 8.01 -6.48 -0.14
C MET A 186 7.03 -7.20 -1.08
N ALA A 187 6.11 -8.01 -0.53
CA ALA A 187 5.12 -8.74 -1.34
C ALA A 187 4.15 -7.79 -2.06
N LEU A 188 3.67 -6.76 -1.34
CA LEU A 188 2.77 -5.75 -1.90
C LEU A 188 3.47 -4.92 -2.98
N ILE A 189 4.69 -4.46 -2.71
CA ILE A 189 5.49 -3.70 -3.67
C ILE A 189 5.77 -4.52 -4.94
N LYS A 190 6.02 -5.83 -4.82
CA LYS A 190 6.19 -6.71 -5.98
C LYS A 190 4.95 -6.73 -6.86
N GLU A 191 3.77 -6.94 -6.28
CA GLU A 191 2.51 -6.93 -7.03
C GLU A 191 2.21 -5.55 -7.62
N LEU A 192 2.44 -4.48 -6.86
CA LEU A 192 2.27 -3.11 -7.34
C LEU A 192 3.22 -2.78 -8.50
N LYS A 193 4.45 -3.29 -8.53
CA LYS A 193 5.36 -3.12 -9.67
C LYS A 193 4.90 -3.87 -10.93
N GLU A 194 4.18 -4.98 -10.76
CA GLU A 194 3.62 -5.75 -11.88
C GLU A 194 2.36 -5.06 -12.41
N LEU A 195 1.43 -4.67 -11.53
CA LEU A 195 0.26 -3.84 -11.87
C LEU A 195 0.70 -2.47 -12.44
N TRP A 196 1.83 -1.98 -11.92
CA TRP A 196 2.83 -1.08 -12.48
C TRP A 196 2.80 -0.95 -13.99
N LYS A 197 2.97 -2.10 -14.64
CA LYS A 197 3.24 -2.25 -16.07
C LYS A 197 1.97 -2.53 -16.86
N GLY A 198 0.85 -2.71 -16.18
CA GLY A 198 -0.40 -3.21 -16.76
C GLY A 198 -0.52 -4.72 -16.56
N TYR A 199 -1.73 -5.16 -16.22
CA TYR A 199 -2.08 -6.55 -16.02
C TYR A 199 -3.44 -6.82 -16.65
N TYR A 200 -3.57 -7.95 -17.33
CA TYR A 200 -4.85 -8.38 -17.91
C TYR A 200 -5.44 -9.47 -17.03
N PHE A 201 -6.62 -9.21 -16.47
CA PHE A 201 -7.37 -10.25 -15.78
C PHE A 201 -8.07 -11.16 -16.78
N SER A 202 -8.21 -12.44 -16.42
CA SER A 202 -9.12 -13.34 -17.14
C SER A 202 -10.54 -12.77 -17.09
N PRO A 203 -11.36 -12.97 -18.14
CA PRO A 203 -12.74 -12.48 -18.15
C PRO A 203 -13.47 -12.98 -16.91
N THR A 204 -14.04 -12.04 -16.13
CA THR A 204 -15.07 -12.38 -15.14
C THR A 204 -16.38 -12.61 -15.90
N SER A 205 -17.31 -13.41 -15.33
CA SER A 205 -18.56 -13.77 -16.03
C SER A 205 -19.44 -12.58 -16.42
N THR A 206 -19.17 -11.39 -15.86
CA THR A 206 -19.93 -10.15 -16.05
C THR A 206 -19.15 -9.03 -16.75
N GLY A 207 -17.89 -9.26 -17.15
CA GLY A 207 -17.02 -8.23 -17.74
C GLY A 207 -16.59 -8.55 -19.18
N PRO A 208 -16.33 -7.52 -20.03
CA PRO A 208 -15.83 -7.74 -21.38
C PRO A 208 -14.45 -8.42 -21.35
N SER A 209 -14.10 -9.05 -22.47
CA SER A 209 -12.80 -9.62 -22.82
C SER A 209 -11.62 -8.93 -22.11
N LYS A 210 -10.72 -9.72 -21.49
CA LYS A 210 -9.45 -9.30 -20.86
C LYS A 210 -9.39 -7.82 -20.46
N SER A 211 -9.86 -7.49 -19.25
CA SER A 211 -9.78 -6.11 -18.74
C SER A 211 -8.34 -5.73 -18.40
N PHE A 212 -7.83 -4.68 -19.05
CA PHE A 212 -6.53 -4.07 -18.74
C PHE A 212 -6.63 -3.27 -17.45
N ILE A 213 -5.68 -3.49 -16.54
CA ILE A 213 -5.61 -2.78 -15.27
C ILE A 213 -4.19 -2.31 -15.01
N CYS A 214 -4.05 -1.03 -14.70
CA CYS A 214 -2.82 -0.43 -14.21
C CYS A 214 -3.08 0.16 -12.82
N VAL A 215 -2.17 -0.01 -11.87
CA VAL A 215 -2.33 0.56 -10.52
C VAL A 215 -1.16 1.46 -10.17
N ALA A 216 -1.45 2.68 -9.71
CA ALA A 216 -0.48 3.63 -9.18
C ALA A 216 -0.72 3.90 -7.69
N ILE A 217 0.35 4.06 -6.92
CA ILE A 217 0.29 4.67 -5.58
C ILE A 217 0.65 6.15 -5.73
N LEU A 218 -0.31 7.04 -5.47
CA LEU A 218 -0.09 8.49 -5.65
C LEU A 218 0.39 9.17 -4.38
N THR A 219 -0.05 8.70 -3.21
CA THR A 219 0.32 9.32 -1.95
C THR A 219 0.36 8.29 -0.82
N ALA A 220 1.05 8.66 0.26
CA ALA A 220 1.06 7.95 1.51
C ALA A 220 0.37 8.79 2.59
N ILE A 221 -0.42 8.15 3.44
CA ILE A 221 -0.98 8.75 4.66
C ILE A 221 -0.45 7.94 5.83
N ALA A 222 0.28 8.61 6.71
CA ALA A 222 0.92 8.04 7.87
C ALA A 222 1.19 9.14 8.89
N ASP A 223 1.43 8.79 10.15
CA ASP A 223 2.06 9.74 11.06
C ASP A 223 3.51 10.02 10.61
N VAL A 224 4.18 11.02 11.18
CA VAL A 224 5.52 11.43 10.71
C VAL A 224 6.52 10.27 10.82
N VAL A 225 6.46 9.48 11.89
CA VAL A 225 7.39 8.38 12.14
C VAL A 225 7.20 7.26 11.12
N ALA A 226 5.97 6.80 10.90
CA ALA A 226 5.66 5.79 9.90
C ALA A 226 5.91 6.31 8.47
N MET A 227 5.67 7.59 8.20
CA MET A 227 5.97 8.22 6.91
C MET A 227 7.46 8.10 6.58
N CYS A 228 8.33 8.52 7.49
CA CYS A 228 9.78 8.46 7.29
C CYS A 228 10.24 7.01 7.02
N LYS A 229 9.73 6.03 7.75
CA LYS A 229 10.04 4.61 7.54
C LYS A 229 9.54 4.11 6.18
N LEU A 230 8.34 4.50 5.77
CA LEU A 230 7.69 4.08 4.54
C LEU A 230 8.36 4.68 3.29
N THR A 231 8.77 5.94 3.36
CA THR A 231 9.33 6.67 2.21
C THR A 231 10.85 6.70 2.18
N GLY A 232 11.51 6.23 3.25
CA GLY A 232 12.97 6.24 3.38
C GLY A 232 13.55 7.63 3.69
N PHE A 233 12.76 8.52 4.31
CA PHE A 233 13.26 9.79 4.83
C PHE A 233 13.87 9.59 6.23
N ILE A 234 14.73 10.52 6.62
CA ILE A 234 15.32 10.56 7.96
C ILE A 234 14.22 10.89 8.98
N SER A 235 14.38 10.38 10.21
CA SER A 235 13.48 10.68 11.34
C SER A 235 13.36 12.20 11.59
N HIS A 236 12.24 12.61 12.17
CA HIS A 236 12.00 13.97 12.66
C HIS A 236 13.10 14.50 13.61
N SER A 237 13.86 13.61 14.25
CA SER A 237 14.97 13.97 15.14
C SER A 237 16.27 14.34 14.40
N GLY A 238 16.41 13.97 13.13
CA GLY A 238 17.62 14.17 12.34
C GLY A 238 17.83 15.59 11.82
N ASN A 239 18.98 15.82 11.20
CA ASN A 239 19.37 17.13 10.67
C ASN A 239 18.56 17.55 9.43
N GLN A 240 18.04 16.59 8.69
CA GLN A 240 17.19 16.76 7.51
C GLN A 240 15.83 16.12 7.80
N PHE A 241 15.02 16.82 8.58
CA PHE A 241 13.79 16.29 9.20
C PHE A 241 12.53 16.49 8.35
N CYS A 242 12.58 17.40 7.37
CA CYS A 242 11.43 17.74 6.54
C CYS A 242 11.33 16.78 5.34
N ASN A 243 10.17 16.17 5.14
CA ASN A 243 9.90 15.28 3.99
C ASN A 243 9.59 16.04 2.69
N PHE A 244 9.46 17.38 2.76
CA PHE A 244 9.12 18.22 1.62
C PHE A 244 10.33 19.00 1.08
N CYS A 245 11.12 19.61 1.96
CA CYS A 245 12.27 20.42 1.60
C CYS A 245 13.56 20.00 2.32
N THR A 246 14.68 20.53 1.86
CA THR A 246 16.03 20.19 2.35
C THR A 246 16.51 21.08 3.50
N ILE A 247 15.58 21.68 4.26
CA ILE A 247 15.91 22.56 5.38
C ILE A 247 16.72 21.80 6.44
N HIS A 248 17.81 22.42 6.89
CA HIS A 248 18.62 21.88 7.98
C HIS A 248 17.99 22.23 9.33
N LYS A 249 18.06 21.33 10.31
CA LYS A 249 17.52 21.53 11.67
C LYS A 249 18.04 22.81 12.36
N ALA A 250 19.29 23.19 12.09
CA ALA A 250 19.87 24.44 12.61
C ALA A 250 19.17 25.71 12.08
N GLN A 251 18.43 25.60 10.98
CA GLN A 251 17.75 26.69 10.29
C GLN A 251 16.23 26.60 10.45
N ILE A 252 15.73 25.84 11.43
CA ILE A 252 14.30 25.57 11.59
C ILE A 252 13.43 26.84 11.74
N GLU A 253 14.04 27.94 12.21
CA GLU A 253 13.39 29.24 12.38
C GLU A 253 13.32 30.05 11.08
N GLU A 254 14.03 29.65 10.02
CA GLU A 254 14.03 30.32 8.72
C GLU A 254 12.80 29.94 7.88
N ILE A 255 11.69 30.64 8.12
CA ILE A 255 10.40 30.42 7.45
C ILE A 255 10.33 31.23 6.15
N GLY A 256 10.29 30.56 4.99
CA GLY A 256 10.03 31.21 3.71
C GLY A 256 10.04 30.26 2.50
N PRO A 257 9.15 30.44 1.50
CA PRO A 257 9.05 29.55 0.34
C PRO A 257 10.27 29.61 -0.60
N GLN A 258 11.15 30.60 -0.43
CA GLN A 258 12.29 30.88 -1.32
C GLN A 258 13.62 30.34 -0.82
N ILE A 259 13.69 29.84 0.42
CA ILE A 259 14.97 29.61 1.12
C ILE A 259 15.44 28.15 0.97
N HIS A 260 14.51 27.21 0.73
CA HIS A 260 14.79 25.78 0.79
C HIS A 260 14.38 25.05 -0.47
N TYR A 261 15.30 24.29 -1.08
CA TYR A 261 15.00 23.43 -2.22
C TYR A 261 14.07 22.29 -1.81
N THR A 262 13.14 21.92 -2.70
CA THR A 262 12.29 20.74 -2.51
C THR A 262 13.09 19.46 -2.74
N HIS A 263 12.72 18.38 -2.05
CA HIS A 263 13.29 17.08 -2.36
C HIS A 263 12.95 16.67 -3.79
N THR A 264 13.97 16.26 -4.55
CA THR A 264 13.79 15.70 -5.89
C THR A 264 13.96 14.19 -5.84
N TYR A 265 13.25 13.48 -6.73
CA TYR A 265 13.38 12.03 -6.84
C TYR A 265 14.83 11.54 -7.08
N PRO A 266 15.64 12.18 -7.95
CA PRO A 266 17.05 11.82 -8.11
C PRO A 266 17.87 12.01 -6.82
N ASN A 267 17.69 13.13 -6.12
CA ASN A 267 18.41 13.39 -4.87
C ASN A 267 18.02 12.36 -3.79
N HIS A 268 16.73 12.05 -3.67
CA HIS A 268 16.24 11.04 -2.73
C HIS A 268 16.85 9.66 -3.00
N LYS A 269 16.88 9.23 -4.27
CA LYS A 269 17.56 7.97 -4.65
C LYS A 269 19.03 7.96 -4.33
N SER A 270 19.73 9.06 -4.59
CA SER A 270 21.17 9.19 -4.30
C SER A 270 21.42 9.03 -2.79
N THR A 271 20.60 9.64 -1.95
CA THR A 271 20.67 9.50 -0.49
C THR A 271 20.44 8.06 -0.04
N ILE A 272 19.43 7.37 -0.58
CA ILE A 272 19.17 5.96 -0.28
C ILE A 272 20.35 5.07 -0.71
N ALA A 273 20.93 5.32 -1.89
CA ALA A 273 22.07 4.55 -2.38
C ALA A 273 23.29 4.71 -1.47
N LYS A 274 23.58 5.94 -0.99
CA LYS A 274 24.63 6.19 -0.01
C LYS A 274 24.38 5.47 1.31
N TRP A 275 23.13 5.47 1.79
CA TRP A 275 22.75 4.74 3.01
C TRP A 275 22.97 3.23 2.86
N LEU A 276 22.60 2.64 1.72
CA LEU A 276 22.82 1.21 1.44
C LEU A 276 24.31 0.82 1.37
N GLN A 277 25.18 1.77 1.02
CA GLN A 277 26.64 1.56 0.90
C GLN A 277 27.39 1.92 2.19
N ALA A 278 26.74 2.54 3.16
CA ALA A 278 27.37 2.92 4.41
C ALA A 278 27.65 1.68 5.26
N SER A 279 28.89 1.55 5.75
CA SER A 279 29.23 0.52 6.74
C SER A 279 28.43 0.75 8.03
N PRO A 280 27.94 -0.32 8.68
CA PRO A 280 27.37 -0.19 10.02
C PRO A 280 28.41 0.45 10.95
N GLN A 281 28.03 1.53 11.63
CA GLN A 281 28.80 2.10 12.74
C GLN A 281 28.46 1.37 14.03
#